data_AF-F7LJP2-F1
#
_entry.id   AF-F7LJP2-F1
#
_cell.length_a   1.000
_cell.length_b   1.000
_cell.length_c   1.000
_cell.angle_alpha   90.00
_cell.angle_beta   90.00
_cell.angle_gamma   90.00
#
_symmetry.space_group_name_H-M   'P 1'
#
loop_
_entity.id
_entity.type
_entity.pdbx_description
1 polymer ?
#
loop_
_entity_poly.entity_id
_entity_poly.type
_entity_poly.pdbx_seq_one_letter_code
_entity_poly.pdbx_strand_id
1 'polypeptide(L)' 'MKKFLKAIGCFAIFVLAVFSYFREQPYKLDSLSLQNVEALAEGEEYTHISCIGVGSLDCPVNHSGVKYIFKGY' A
#
# COMPACT_ATOMS: atom_id res chain seq x y z
N MET A 1 19.40 40.15 27.04
CA MET A 1 19.79 39.58 25.73
C MET A 1 19.51 38.07 25.62
N LYS A 2 19.96 37.23 26.56
CA LYS A 2 19.77 35.75 26.53
C LYS A 2 18.31 35.27 26.41
N LYS A 3 17.35 35.97 27.05
CA LYS A 3 15.89 35.69 26.96
C LYS A 3 15.28 36.02 25.60
N PHE A 4 15.78 37.04 24.92
CA PHE A 4 15.34 37.42 23.57
C PHE A 4 15.88 36.45 22.52
N LEU A 5 17.13 35.98 22.70
CA LEU A 5 17.72 34.96 21.83
C LEU A 5 16.96 33.63 21.90
N LYS A 6 16.52 33.22 23.11
CA LYS A 6 15.64 32.06 23.29
C LYS A 6 14.29 32.24 22.60
N ALA A 7 13.66 33.41 22.73
CA ALA A 7 12.38 33.71 22.10
C ALA A 7 12.45 33.65 20.56
N ILE A 8 13.52 34.22 19.97
CA ILE A 8 13.76 34.17 18.52
C ILE A 8 13.97 32.72 18.06
N GLY A 9 14.74 31.92 18.81
CA GLY A 9 14.94 30.51 18.52
C GLY A 9 13.63 29.71 18.53
N CYS A 10 12.80 29.90 19.55
CA CYS A 10 11.48 29.26 19.65
C CYS A 10 10.55 29.67 18.48
N PHE A 11 10.56 30.94 18.10
CA PHE A 11 9.76 31.43 16.98
C PHE A 11 10.21 30.83 15.64
N ALA A 12 11.53 30.74 15.40
CA ALA A 12 12.06 30.11 14.20
C ALA A 12 11.68 28.63 14.10
N ILE A 13 11.77 27.88 15.21
CA ILE A 13 11.36 26.46 15.27
C ILE A 13 9.86 26.32 14.98
N PHE A 14 9.03 27.20 15.55
CA PHE A 14 7.59 27.19 15.32
C PHE A 14 7.25 27.43 13.84
N VAL A 15 7.88 28.43 13.21
CA VAL A 15 7.70 28.72 11.78
C VAL A 15 8.10 27.52 10.91
N LEU A 16 9.23 26.87 11.22
CA LEU A 16 9.68 25.67 10.49
C LEU A 16 8.72 24.49 10.65
N ALA A 17 8.18 24.28 11.84
CA ALA A 17 7.21 23.20 12.09
C ALA A 17 5.91 23.43 11.30
N VAL A 18 5.39 24.66 11.32
CA VAL A 18 4.20 25.04 10.57
C VAL A 18 4.44 24.91 9.05
N PHE A 19 5.58 25.40 8.56
CA PHE A 19 5.92 25.28 7.14
C PHE A 19 6.06 23.81 6.69
N SER A 20 6.66 22.96 7.54
CA SER A 20 6.78 21.52 7.27
C SER A 20 5.42 20.83 7.23
N TYR A 21 4.52 21.17 8.15
CA TYR A 21 3.16 20.67 8.17
C TYR A 21 2.38 21.03 6.90
N PHE A 22 2.52 22.26 6.40
CA PHE A 22 1.91 22.68 5.13
C PHE A 22 2.62 22.12 3.88
N ARG A 23 3.85 21.62 4.02
CA ARG A 23 4.64 20.98 2.96
C ARG A 23 4.34 19.50 2.79
N GLU A 24 3.64 18.88 3.74
CA GLU A 24 3.07 17.54 3.56
C GLU A 24 1.99 17.60 2.47
N GLN A 25 2.43 17.62 1.22
CA GLN A 25 1.60 17.16 0.12
C GLN A 25 1.44 15.65 0.38
N PRO A 26 0.20 15.14 0.58
CA PRO A 26 0.00 13.71 0.53
C PRO A 26 0.54 13.29 -0.84
N TYR A 27 1.54 12.42 -0.87
CA TYR A 27 2.00 11.79 -2.10
C TYR A 27 0.82 10.97 -2.63
N LYS A 28 -0.09 11.64 -3.34
CA LYS A 28 -1.12 11.01 -4.12
C LYS A 28 -0.33 10.42 -5.28
N LEU A 29 0.01 9.14 -5.13
CA LEU A 29 0.41 8.31 -6.26
C LEU A 29 -0.60 8.59 -7.37
N ASP A 30 -0.11 9.13 -8.48
CA ASP A 30 -0.98 9.50 -9.58
C ASP A 30 -1.70 8.24 -10.05
N SER A 31 -3.00 8.35 -10.29
CA SER A 31 -3.81 7.24 -10.81
C SER A 31 -3.19 6.63 -12.08
N LEU A 32 -2.45 7.43 -12.87
CA LEU A 32 -1.71 6.99 -14.04
C LEU A 32 -0.54 6.04 -13.69
N SER A 33 0.12 6.26 -12.55
CA SER A 33 1.23 5.43 -12.08
C SER A 33 0.78 4.05 -11.57
N LEU A 34 -0.43 3.98 -11.00
CA LEU A 34 -1.04 2.72 -10.56
C LEU A 34 -1.63 1.91 -11.72
N GLN A 35 -2.18 2.58 -12.73
CA GLN A 35 -2.70 1.93 -13.94
C GLN A 35 -1.63 1.11 -14.67
N ASN A 36 -0.36 1.55 -14.67
CA ASN A 36 0.73 0.79 -15.29
C ASN A 36 1.11 -0.47 -14.51
N VAL A 37 0.90 -0.46 -13.18
CA VAL A 37 1.14 -1.65 -12.34
C VAL A 37 0.02 -2.66 -12.54
N GLU A 38 -1.22 -2.21 -12.61
CA GLU A 38 -2.38 -3.07 -12.88
C GLU A 38 -2.39 -3.60 -14.32
N ALA A 39 -2.05 -2.78 -15.32
CA ALA A 39 -1.92 -3.21 -16.72
C ALA A 39 -0.76 -4.19 -16.94
N LEU A 40 0.28 -4.17 -16.10
CA LEU A 40 1.36 -5.17 -16.13
C LEU A 40 0.91 -6.54 -15.60
N ALA A 41 -0.04 -6.54 -14.66
CA ALA A 41 -0.65 -7.76 -14.10
C ALA A 41 -1.96 -8.17 -14.82
N GLU A 42 -2.41 -7.37 -15.79
CA GLU A 42 -3.58 -7.66 -16.61
C GLU A 42 -3.26 -8.85 -17.52
N GLY A 43 -4.03 -9.93 -17.38
CA GLY A 43 -3.77 -11.19 -18.10
C GLY A 43 -2.88 -12.19 -17.35
N GLU A 44 -2.38 -11.85 -16.17
CA GLU A 44 -1.86 -12.84 -15.20
C GLU A 44 -3.03 -13.54 -14.47
N GLU A 45 -3.94 -14.14 -15.24
CA GLU A 45 -4.92 -15.07 -14.68
C GLU A 45 -4.19 -16.36 -14.31
N TYR A 46 -4.52 -16.95 -13.15
CA TYR A 46 -3.93 -18.22 -12.74
C TYR A 46 -4.24 -19.29 -13.79
N THR A 47 -3.25 -19.66 -14.62
CA THR A 47 -3.43 -20.64 -15.70
C THR A 47 -3.70 -22.03 -15.15
N HIS A 48 -3.25 -22.28 -13.91
CA HIS A 48 -3.37 -23.57 -13.27
C HIS A 48 -3.76 -23.45 -11.79
N ILE A 49 -4.91 -24.01 -11.44
CA ILE A 49 -5.39 -24.12 -10.06
C ILE A 49 -5.49 -25.61 -9.70
N SER A 50 -4.74 -26.01 -8.66
CA SER A 50 -4.79 -27.37 -8.10
C SER A 50 -5.38 -27.35 -6.70
N CYS A 51 -6.42 -28.14 -6.49
CA CYS A 51 -7.08 -28.31 -5.19
C CYS A 51 -6.79 -29.72 -4.65
N ILE A 52 -6.24 -29.82 -3.42
CA ILE A 52 -5.72 -31.08 -2.87
C ILE A 52 -6.35 -31.39 -1.51
N GLY A 53 -6.80 -32.64 -1.36
CA GLY A 53 -7.36 -33.20 -0.12
C GLY A 53 -8.79 -32.73 0.15
N VAL A 54 -9.36 -33.20 1.26
CA VAL A 54 -10.69 -32.77 1.75
C VAL A 54 -10.48 -31.85 2.95
N GLY A 55 -11.20 -30.73 2.97
CA GLY A 55 -11.06 -29.71 4.01
C GLY A 55 -12.15 -28.66 3.92
N SER A 56 -11.90 -27.48 4.49
CA SER A 56 -12.87 -26.39 4.58
C SER A 56 -12.63 -25.24 3.59
N LEU A 57 -11.57 -25.31 2.77
CA LEU A 57 -11.29 -24.28 1.77
C LEU A 57 -12.14 -24.53 0.53
N ASP A 58 -12.87 -23.52 0.07
CA ASP A 58 -13.69 -23.64 -1.14
C ASP A 58 -12.81 -23.57 -2.40
N CYS A 59 -12.74 -24.68 -3.15
CA CYS A 59 -11.95 -24.74 -4.38
C CYS A 59 -12.64 -23.92 -5.49
N PRO A 60 -11.98 -22.91 -6.08
CA PRO A 60 -12.63 -22.02 -7.07
C PRO A 60 -12.94 -22.71 -8.40
N VAL A 61 -12.42 -23.92 -8.64
CA VAL A 61 -12.65 -24.70 -9.87
C VAL A 61 -13.97 -25.47 -9.80
N ASN A 62 -14.33 -25.99 -8.62
CA ASN A 62 -15.45 -26.94 -8.48
C ASN A 62 -16.28 -26.78 -7.19
N HIS A 63 -15.99 -25.76 -6.38
CA HIS A 63 -16.61 -25.46 -5.10
C HIS A 63 -16.62 -26.60 -4.07
N SER A 64 -15.64 -27.49 -4.17
CA SER A 64 -15.44 -28.55 -3.18
C SER A 64 -14.59 -28.06 -2.01
N GLY A 65 -14.89 -28.55 -0.81
CA GLY A 65 -14.09 -28.29 0.39
C GLY A 65 -12.78 -29.06 0.37
N VAL A 66 -11.65 -28.35 0.24
CA VAL A 66 -10.30 -28.92 0.14
C VAL A 66 -9.36 -28.43 1.24
N LYS A 67 -8.20 -29.09 1.37
CA LYS A 67 -7.20 -28.76 2.40
C LYS A 67 -6.17 -27.75 1.89
N TYR A 68 -5.82 -27.80 0.61
CA TYR A 68 -4.83 -26.91 0.00
C TYR A 68 -5.30 -26.47 -1.39
N ILE A 69 -5.01 -25.21 -1.75
CA ILE A 69 -5.22 -24.66 -3.08
C ILE A 69 -3.89 -24.08 -3.55
N PHE A 70 -3.35 -24.61 -4.65
CA PHE A 70 -2.15 -24.11 -5.31
C PHE A 70 -2.55 -23.32 -6.54
N LYS A 71 -1.97 -22.13 -6.69
CA LYS A 71 -2.19 -21.27 -7.84
C LYS A 71 -0.84 -21.00 -8.50
N GLY A 72 -0.73 -21.34 -9.77
CA GLY A 72 0.44 -21.08 -10.61
C GLY A 72 0.11 -20.15 -11.77
N TYR A 73 1.15 -19.61 -12.38
CA TYR A 73 1.12 -18.85 -13.62
C TYR A 73 1.70 -19.69 -14.76
#